data_AF-A0A183MCM1-F1
#
_entry.id   AF-A0A183MCM1-F1
#
_cell.length_a   1.000
_cell.length_b   1.000
_cell.length_c   1.000
_cell.angle_alpha   90.00
_cell.angle_beta   90.00
_cell.angle_gamma   90.00
#
_symmetry.space_group_name_H-M   'P 1'
#
loop_
_entity.id
_entity.type
_entity.pdbx_description
1 polymer ?
#
loop_
_entity_poly.entity_id
_entity_poly.type
_entity_poly.pdbx_seq_one_letter_code
_entity_poly.pdbx_strand_id
1 'polypeptide(L)'
;MAVRQIKNGKAAGPDNIPAEALKSDIESCTDQIATLRFIVEQSVEWNSSLCINFIDYEKAFDNVDRRTSWKLLRHYGIPEKIVNIIRNSYDGLQCKVVH
;
A
#
# COMPACT_ATOMS: atom_id res chain seq x y z
N MET A 1 36.22 -2.28 -5.68
CA MET A 1 35.79 -0.95 -5.18
C MET A 1 34.28 -0.80 -5.40
N ALA A 2 33.45 -1.28 -4.48
CA ALA A 2 31.98 -1.34 -4.61
C ALA A 2 31.24 -0.12 -4.02
N VAL A 3 31.96 0.95 -3.68
CA VAL A 3 31.43 2.12 -2.94
C VAL A 3 30.98 3.24 -3.90
N ARG A 4 30.47 2.91 -5.09
CA ARG A 4 30.07 3.91 -6.10
C ARG A 4 28.56 4.07 -6.30
N GLN A 5 27.70 3.38 -5.55
CA GLN A 5 26.25 3.43 -5.80
C GLN A 5 25.36 3.82 -4.61
N ILE A 6 25.92 4.28 -3.48
CA ILE A 6 25.08 4.77 -2.38
C ILE A 6 24.74 6.25 -2.62
N LYS A 7 23.77 6.52 -3.51
CA LYS A 7 23.11 7.83 -3.55
C LYS A 7 22.23 7.91 -2.28
N ASN A 8 22.54 8.85 -1.39
CA ASN A 8 21.76 9.25 -0.21
C ASN A 8 21.91 8.44 1.10
N GLY A 9 22.94 7.61 1.24
CA GLY A 9 23.34 7.07 2.55
C GLY A 9 22.33 6.12 3.23
N LYS A 10 21.26 5.70 2.55
CA LYS A 10 20.27 4.76 3.08
C LYS A 10 20.36 3.44 2.33
N ALA A 11 20.56 2.36 3.08
CA ALA A 11 20.48 1.02 2.53
C ALA A 11 19.00 0.69 2.28
N ALA A 12 18.67 0.29 1.05
CA ALA A 12 17.44 -0.47 0.83
C ALA A 12 17.53 -1.79 1.63
N GLY A 13 16.38 -2.35 2.03
CA GLY A 13 16.35 -3.64 2.72
C GLY A 13 17.02 -4.76 1.91
N PRO A 14 17.20 -5.97 2.46
CA PRO A 14 17.76 -7.12 1.72
C PRO A 14 16.99 -7.49 0.45
N ASP A 15 15.79 -6.93 0.27
CA ASP A 15 14.88 -7.02 -0.86
C ASP A 15 14.97 -5.84 -1.86
N ASN A 16 15.92 -4.90 -1.67
CA ASN A 16 16.07 -3.69 -2.46
C ASN A 16 14.83 -2.76 -2.46
N ILE A 17 13.93 -2.89 -1.49
CA ILE A 17 12.82 -1.94 -1.35
C ILE A 17 13.34 -0.69 -0.64
N PRO A 18 13.29 0.50 -1.28
CA PRO A 18 13.71 1.72 -0.63
C PRO A 18 12.71 2.10 0.46
N ALA A 19 13.20 2.53 1.63
CA ALA A 19 12.34 3.00 2.72
C ALA A 19 11.47 4.19 2.29
N GLU A 20 11.92 4.93 1.27
CA GLU A 20 11.19 6.00 0.60
C GLU A 20 9.88 5.53 -0.04
N ALA A 21 9.78 4.28 -0.50
CA ALA A 21 8.53 3.73 -1.06
C ALA A 21 7.44 3.56 0.01
N LEU A 22 7.82 3.23 1.24
CA LEU A 22 6.87 3.19 2.36
C LEU A 22 6.54 4.60 2.88
N LYS A 23 7.49 5.54 2.75
CA LYS A 23 7.30 6.93 3.18
C LYS A 23 6.40 7.72 2.25
N SER A 24 6.46 7.47 0.93
CA SER A 24 5.60 8.12 -0.07
C SER A 24 4.12 7.87 0.18
N ASP A 25 3.74 6.67 0.64
CA ASP A 25 2.33 6.31 0.87
C ASP A 25 1.75 7.03 2.10
N ILE A 26 2.55 7.23 3.15
CA ILE A 26 2.15 7.97 4.35
C ILE A 26 1.97 9.46 4.04
N GLU A 27 2.90 10.02 3.24
CA GLU A 27 2.79 11.39 2.74
C GLU A 27 1.53 11.54 1.86
N SER A 28 1.22 10.56 1.01
CA SER A 28 0.01 10.55 0.17
C SER A 28 -1.30 10.62 0.97
N CYS A 29 -1.44 9.87 2.07
CA CYS A 29 -2.65 9.90 2.88
C CYS A 29 -2.86 11.27 3.56
N THR A 30 -1.77 11.88 4.03
CA THR A 30 -1.81 13.21 4.67
C THR A 30 -2.28 14.28 3.69
N ASP A 31 -1.79 14.22 2.44
CA ASP A 31 -2.17 15.16 1.39
C ASP A 31 -3.64 15.02 0.98
N GLN A 32 -4.16 13.80 0.92
CA GLN A 32 -5.58 13.55 0.63
C GLN A 32 -6.49 14.11 1.72
N ILE A 33 -6.13 13.95 2.99
CA ILE A 33 -6.87 14.52 4.13
C ILE A 33 -6.81 16.06 4.10
N ALA A 34 -5.62 16.63 3.85
CA ALA A 34 -5.46 18.08 3.72
C ALA A 34 -6.31 18.65 2.56
N THR A 35 -6.37 17.93 1.44
CA THR A 35 -7.18 18.30 0.28
C THR A 35 -8.68 18.28 0.61
N LEU A 36 -9.16 17.22 1.25
CA LEU A 36 -10.57 17.14 1.69
C LEU A 36 -10.92 18.27 2.64
N ARG A 37 -10.02 18.58 3.59
CA ARG A 37 -10.19 19.69 4.52
C ARG A 37 -10.30 21.03 3.77
N PHE A 38 -9.42 21.27 2.80
CA PHE A 38 -9.48 22.50 1.99
C PHE A 38 -10.80 22.62 1.23
N ILE A 39 -11.30 21.54 0.62
CA ILE A 39 -12.59 21.54 -0.09
C ILE A 39 -13.75 21.87 0.87
N VAL A 40 -13.73 21.33 2.09
CA VAL A 40 -14.71 21.65 3.13
C VAL A 40 -14.64 23.13 3.51
N GLU A 41 -13.44 23.63 3.81
CA GLU A 41 -13.22 25.03 4.19
C GLU A 41 -13.70 26.01 3.09
N GLN A 42 -13.38 25.73 1.82
CA GLN A 42 -13.87 26.53 0.69
C GLN A 42 -15.39 26.45 0.52
N SER A 43 -16.01 25.28 0.71
CA SER A 43 -17.48 25.19 0.61
C SER A 43 -18.19 26.09 1.63
N VAL A 44 -17.62 26.20 2.84
CA VAL A 44 -18.12 27.08 3.90
C VAL A 44 -17.87 28.55 3.52
N GLU A 45 -16.67 28.90 3.07
CA GLU A 45 -16.31 30.28 2.67
C GLU A 45 -17.24 30.81 1.56
N TRP A 46 -17.57 29.99 0.57
CA TRP A 46 -18.36 30.39 -0.59
C TRP A 46 -19.87 30.14 -0.42
N ASN A 47 -20.30 29.71 0.79
CA ASN A 47 -21.68 29.31 1.08
C ASN A 47 -22.26 28.33 0.04
N SER A 48 -21.42 27.39 -0.39
CA SER A 48 -21.75 26.39 -1.41
C SER A 48 -22.18 25.08 -0.76
N SER A 49 -23.15 24.39 -1.35
CA SER A 49 -23.56 23.07 -0.88
C SER A 49 -22.47 22.04 -1.19
N LEU A 50 -22.04 21.28 -0.17
CA LEU A 50 -21.09 20.17 -0.29
C LEU A 50 -21.70 18.88 0.25
N CYS A 51 -21.51 17.78 -0.48
CA CYS A 51 -21.89 16.43 -0.03
C CYS A 51 -20.64 15.54 0.00
N ILE A 52 -20.44 14.82 1.11
CA ILE A 52 -19.33 13.90 1.32
C ILE A 52 -19.91 12.54 1.67
N ASN A 53 -19.43 11.48 1.02
CA ASN A 53 -19.81 10.11 1.34
C ASN A 53 -18.56 9.30 1.72
N PHE A 54 -18.64 8.54 2.81
CA PHE A 54 -17.60 7.62 3.25
C PHE A 54 -18.01 6.20 2.91
N ILE A 55 -17.15 5.48 2.18
CA ILE A 55 -17.37 4.08 1.82
C ILE A 55 -16.47 3.23 2.71
N ASP A 56 -17.08 2.42 3.57
CA ASP A 56 -16.38 1.39 4.33
C ASP A 56 -16.58 0.02 3.66
N TYR A 57 -15.48 -0.67 3.40
CA TYR A 57 -15.50 -1.99 2.79
C TYR A 57 -15.37 -3.05 3.89
N GLU A 58 -16.46 -3.76 4.15
CA GLU A 58 -16.44 -4.87 5.10
C GLU A 58 -15.39 -5.90 4.68
N LYS A 59 -14.40 -6.13 5.56
CA LYS A 59 -13.32 -7.11 5.37
C LYS A 59 -12.69 -7.01 3.98
N ALA A 60 -12.31 -5.79 3.58
CA ALA A 60 -11.78 -5.50 2.24
C ALA A 60 -10.72 -6.50 1.75
N PHE A 61 -9.80 -6.92 2.63
CA PHE A 61 -8.74 -7.87 2.30
C PHE A 61 -9.22 -9.33 2.15
N ASP A 62 -10.26 -9.74 2.89
CA ASP A 62 -10.80 -11.10 2.80
C ASP A 62 -11.58 -11.31 1.49
N ASN A 63 -12.16 -10.23 0.97
CA ASN A 63 -12.99 -10.23 -0.24
C ASN A 63 -12.21 -10.06 -1.55
N VAL A 64 -10.88 -9.95 -1.51
CA VAL A 64 -10.05 -9.86 -2.71
C VAL A 64 -9.98 -11.21 -3.43
N ASP A 65 -10.24 -11.24 -4.75
CA ASP A 65 -10.00 -12.43 -5.56
C ASP A 65 -8.50 -12.74 -5.67
N ARG A 66 -8.05 -13.71 -4.87
CA ARG A 66 -6.66 -14.16 -4.80
C ARG A 66 -6.12 -14.63 -6.14
N ARG A 67 -6.96 -15.24 -7.01
CA ARG A 67 -6.50 -15.68 -8.34
C ARG A 67 -6.07 -14.49 -9.19
N THR A 68 -6.83 -13.40 -9.11
CA THR A 68 -6.51 -12.14 -9.76
C THR A 68 -5.28 -11.50 -9.13
N SER A 69 -5.15 -11.53 -7.79
CA SER A 69 -3.93 -11.04 -7.11
C SER A 69 -2.65 -11.74 -7.59
N TRP A 70 -2.64 -13.08 -7.73
CA TRP A 70 -1.47 -13.81 -8.24
C TRP A 70 -1.12 -13.42 -9.68
N LYS A 71 -2.12 -13.16 -10.52
CA LYS A 71 -1.91 -12.70 -11.91
C LYS A 71 -1.33 -11.28 -11.93
N LEU A 72 -1.81 -10.39 -11.07
CA LEU A 72 -1.31 -9.01 -10.97
C LEU A 72 0.15 -8.99 -10.52
N LEU A 73 0.53 -9.75 -9.48
CA LEU A 73 1.92 -9.81 -9.02
C LEU A 73 2.87 -10.24 -10.14
N ARG A 74 2.51 -11.28 -10.90
CA ARG A 74 3.28 -11.69 -12.09
C ARG A 74 3.33 -10.59 -13.15
N HIS A 75 2.21 -9.91 -13.40
CA HIS A 75 2.14 -8.84 -14.39
C HIS A 75 3.07 -7.66 -14.05
N TYR A 76 3.18 -7.32 -12.76
CA TYR A 76 4.11 -6.30 -12.27
C TYR A 76 5.57 -6.79 -12.15
N GLY A 77 5.88 -7.99 -12.65
CA GLY A 77 7.25 -8.51 -12.71
C GLY A 77 7.75 -9.17 -11.43
N ILE A 78 6.88 -9.44 -10.45
CA ILE A 78 7.28 -10.18 -9.25
C ILE A 78 7.63 -11.62 -9.64
N PRO A 79 8.85 -12.12 -9.29
CA PRO A 79 9.28 -13.47 -9.65
C PRO A 79 8.33 -14.56 -9.16
N GLU A 80 8.08 -15.58 -9.99
CA GLU A 80 7.14 -16.67 -9.69
C GLU A 80 7.47 -17.40 -8.37
N LYS A 81 8.76 -17.47 -8.01
CA LYS A 81 9.19 -18.02 -6.71
C LYS A 81 8.57 -17.27 -5.53
N ILE A 82 8.56 -15.93 -5.58
CA ILE A 82 7.97 -15.08 -4.54
C ILE A 82 6.45 -15.23 -4.56
N VAL A 83 5.83 -15.20 -5.74
CA VAL A 83 4.37 -15.39 -5.89
C VAL A 83 3.93 -16.74 -5.30
N ASN A 84 4.71 -17.80 -5.51
CA ASN A 84 4.43 -19.13 -4.95
C ASN A 84 4.58 -19.17 -3.43
N ILE A 85 5.58 -18.51 -2.86
CA ILE A 85 5.74 -18.40 -1.38
C ILE A 85 4.52 -17.71 -0.77
N ILE A 86 4.10 -16.58 -1.35
CA ILE A 86 2.92 -15.83 -0.87
C ILE A 86 1.68 -16.71 -0.99
N ARG A 87 1.44 -17.34 -2.15
CA ARG A 87 0.29 -18.24 -2.37
C ARG A 87 0.23 -19.36 -1.33
N ASN A 88 1.35 -20.04 -1.08
CA ASN A 88 1.43 -21.13 -0.10
C ASN A 88 1.22 -20.66 1.35
N SER A 89 1.41 -19.37 1.63
CA SER A 89 1.14 -18.80 2.96
C SER A 89 -0.37 -18.64 3.21
N TYR A 90 -1.18 -18.53 2.17
CA TYR A 90 -2.65 -18.50 2.26
C TYR A 90 -3.28 -19.89 2.16
N ASP A 91 -2.67 -20.80 1.42
CA ASP A 91 -3.20 -22.15 1.18
C ASP A 91 -2.63 -23.16 2.18
N GLY A 92 -3.39 -23.50 3.23
CA GLY A 92 -3.08 -24.62 4.12
C GLY A 92 -2.09 -24.34 5.25
N LEU A 93 -1.70 -23.08 5.46
CA LEU A 93 -0.90 -22.69 6.63
C LEU A 93 -1.78 -22.66 7.89
N GLN A 94 -1.35 -23.36 8.95
CA GLN A 94 -1.93 -23.26 10.28
C GLN A 94 -0.97 -22.47 11.17
N CYS A 95 -1.37 -21.27 11.57
CA CYS A 95 -0.60 -20.44 12.49
C CYS A 95 -1.37 -20.32 13.81
N LYS A 96 -0.68 -20.53 14.94
CA LYS A 96 -1.23 -20.33 16.28
C LYS A 96 -0.46 -19.23 16.98
N VAL A 97 -1.17 -18.25 17.51
CA VAL A 97 -0.59 -17.26 18.43
C VAL A 97 -0.38 -17.97 19.78
N VAL A 98 0.88 -18.05 20.21
CA VAL A 98 1.23 -18.54 21.55
C VAL A 98 1.24 -17.33 22.48
N HIS A 99 0.39 -17.36 23.51
CA HIS A 99 0.35 -16.36 24.57
C HIS A 99 1.30 -16.76 25.70
#